data_AF-A0A2U0A0T9-F1
#
_entry.id   AF-A0A2U0A0T9-F1
#
_cell.length_a   1.000
_cell.length_b   1.000
_cell.length_c   1.000
_cell.angle_alpha   90.00
_cell.angle_beta   90.00
_cell.angle_gamma   90.00
#
_symmetry.space_group_name_H-M   'P 1'
#
loop_
_entity.id
_entity.type
_entity.pdbx_description
1 polymer ?
#
loop_
_entity_poly.entity_id
_entity_poly.type
_entity_poly.pdbx_seq_one_letter_code
_entity_poly.pdbx_strand_id
1 'polypeptide(L)'
;MKIELNIMRIYRRYFLFGIVLLSMLSIFVSSGCSKFLYATDMANYGDYGVIVLSPETTLGTNRIRTGIPGVRDDIIDKGRFPDHPHSLPDQVVVEWQLAKLSDCRRVDKYNSAVPKTDDTKIYIRKLGCTWTPMKDKVFRKVFDLKEAQKSELAKRAGERIRFGSKRVMTIMFIFRDEEVELRLGGFASNSLS
;
A
#
# COMPACT_ATOMS: atom_id res chain seq x y z
N MET A 1 48.10 14.99 -48.56
CA MET A 1 47.72 15.87 -47.43
C MET A 1 46.24 16.29 -47.37
N LYS A 2 45.57 16.72 -48.46
CA LYS A 2 44.13 17.13 -48.39
C LYS A 2 43.14 15.97 -48.18
N ILE A 3 43.45 14.76 -48.66
CA ILE A 3 42.56 13.58 -48.58
C ILE A 3 42.51 13.01 -47.16
N GLU A 4 43.65 12.91 -46.48
CA GLU A 4 43.75 12.39 -45.10
C GLU A 4 43.01 13.27 -44.08
N LEU A 5 43.05 14.59 -44.26
CA LEU A 5 42.30 15.56 -43.44
C LEU A 5 40.78 15.40 -43.55
N ASN A 6 40.29 14.97 -44.72
CA ASN A 6 38.86 14.78 -44.95
C ASN A 6 38.37 13.45 -44.36
N ILE A 7 39.18 12.39 -44.48
CA ILE A 7 38.91 11.08 -43.88
C ILE A 7 38.88 11.19 -42.34
N MET A 8 39.86 11.87 -41.73
CA MET A 8 39.85 12.08 -40.27
C MET A 8 38.64 12.89 -39.78
N ARG A 9 38.16 13.86 -40.55
CA ARG A 9 36.93 14.61 -40.21
C ARG A 9 35.68 13.74 -40.25
N ILE A 10 35.59 12.84 -41.23
CA ILE A 10 34.47 11.91 -41.39
C ILE A 10 34.46 10.89 -40.24
N TYR A 11 35.61 10.27 -39.93
CA TYR A 11 35.73 9.37 -38.79
C TYR A 11 35.41 10.04 -37.46
N ARG A 12 35.88 11.28 -37.25
CA ARG A 12 35.57 12.05 -36.02
C ARG A 12 34.08 12.37 -35.91
N ARG A 13 33.38 12.64 -37.01
CA ARG A 13 31.93 12.86 -37.03
C ARG A 13 31.15 11.58 -36.69
N TYR A 14 31.52 10.43 -37.27
CA TYR A 14 30.87 9.16 -36.94
C TYR A 14 31.19 8.68 -35.53
N PHE A 15 32.41 8.92 -35.03
CA PHE A 15 32.79 8.63 -33.65
C PHE A 15 31.98 9.45 -32.65
N LEU A 16 31.83 10.76 -32.89
CA LEU A 16 30.97 11.62 -32.07
C LEU A 16 29.49 11.21 -32.14
N PHE A 17 29.00 10.81 -33.32
CA PHE A 17 27.62 10.33 -33.48
C PHE A 17 27.40 9.01 -32.72
N GLY A 18 28.38 8.10 -32.74
CA GLY A 18 28.36 6.87 -31.95
C GLY A 18 28.33 7.12 -30.44
N ILE A 19 29.09 8.10 -29.95
CA ILE A 19 29.06 8.52 -28.53
C ILE A 19 27.69 9.09 -28.15
N VAL A 20 27.07 9.90 -29.00
CA VAL A 20 25.72 10.45 -28.76
C VAL A 20 24.67 9.33 -28.73
N LEU A 21 24.78 8.34 -29.63
CA LEU A 21 23.87 7.19 -29.65
C LEU A 21 24.02 6.30 -28.40
N LEU A 22 25.26 6.02 -27.99
CA LEU A 22 25.58 5.25 -26.77
C LEU A 22 25.15 5.98 -25.49
N SER A 23 25.23 7.31 -25.46
CA SER A 23 24.77 8.13 -24.32
C SER A 23 23.25 8.25 -24.27
N MET A 24 22.56 8.30 -25.41
CA MET A 24 21.10 8.18 -25.46
C MET A 24 20.64 6.79 -24.98
N LEU A 25 21.27 5.71 -25.46
CA LEU A 25 20.97 4.34 -25.03
C LEU A 25 21.24 4.14 -23.53
N SER A 26 22.30 4.72 -22.97
CA SER A 26 22.58 4.60 -21.54
C SER A 26 21.60 5.39 -20.67
N ILE A 27 21.05 6.52 -21.15
CA ILE A 27 19.97 7.25 -20.44
C ILE A 27 18.68 6.41 -20.40
N PHE A 28 18.34 5.69 -21.48
CA PHE A 28 17.17 4.79 -21.51
C PHE A 28 17.34 3.52 -20.67
N VAL A 29 18.57 3.02 -20.51
CA VAL A 29 18.84 1.83 -19.65
C VAL A 29 19.01 2.22 -18.17
N SER A 30 19.35 3.48 -17.88
CA SER A 30 19.49 4.00 -16.50
C SER A 30 18.15 4.34 -15.81
N SER A 31 17.05 4.42 -16.55
CA SER A 31 15.68 4.31 -16.00
C SER A 31 15.35 2.86 -15.61
N GLY A 32 16.31 2.21 -14.95
CA GLY A 32 16.26 0.82 -14.57
C GLY A 32 15.10 0.54 -13.62
N CYS A 33 14.16 -0.30 -14.09
CA CYS A 33 13.29 -1.17 -13.30
C CYS A 33 12.95 -0.66 -11.89
N SER A 34 12.30 0.49 -11.78
CA SER A 34 11.63 0.85 -10.53
C SER A 34 10.48 -0.14 -10.37
N LYS A 35 10.72 -1.21 -9.60
CA LYS A 35 9.68 -2.20 -9.28
C LYS A 35 8.55 -1.46 -8.59
N PHE A 36 7.32 -1.66 -9.05
CA PHE A 36 6.12 -1.12 -8.41
C PHE A 36 6.13 -1.48 -6.91
N LEU A 37 5.92 -0.47 -6.06
CA LEU A 37 5.96 -0.63 -4.60
C LEU A 37 4.63 -0.24 -3.98
N TYR A 38 4.04 -1.19 -3.26
CA TYR A 38 2.87 -0.95 -2.46
C TYR A 38 2.94 -1.68 -1.12
N ALA A 39 2.05 -1.28 -0.21
CA ALA A 39 1.75 -1.96 1.03
C ALA A 39 0.24 -2.08 1.20
N THR A 40 -0.20 -3.19 1.78
CA THR A 40 -1.59 -3.44 2.17
C THR A 40 -1.69 -3.31 3.67
N ASP A 41 -2.67 -2.53 4.13
CA ASP A 41 -2.91 -2.25 5.54
C ASP A 41 -4.36 -2.59 5.89
N MET A 42 -4.60 -2.91 7.16
CA MET A 42 -5.95 -3.13 7.66
C MET A 42 -6.19 -2.39 8.98
N ALA A 43 -7.36 -1.79 9.11
CA ALA A 43 -7.79 -1.13 10.34
C ALA A 43 -9.25 -1.45 10.63
N ASN A 44 -9.63 -1.48 11.91
CA ASN A 44 -11.00 -1.73 12.33
C ASN A 44 -11.49 -0.58 13.20
N TYR A 45 -12.52 0.13 12.74
CA TYR A 45 -13.14 1.26 13.43
C TYR A 45 -14.62 1.00 13.76
N GLY A 46 -15.00 -0.28 13.85
CA GLY A 46 -16.28 -0.74 14.37
C GLY A 46 -16.24 -1.09 15.86
N ASP A 47 -17.31 -1.70 16.34
CA ASP A 47 -17.51 -2.04 17.77
C ASP A 47 -17.11 -3.49 18.11
N TYR A 48 -17.02 -4.33 17.08
CA TYR A 48 -16.65 -5.74 17.14
C TYR A 48 -15.19 -5.97 16.76
N GLY A 49 -14.60 -7.06 17.24
CA GLY A 49 -13.34 -7.54 16.69
C GLY A 49 -13.54 -8.11 15.30
N VAL A 50 -12.54 -7.98 14.43
CA VAL A 50 -12.57 -8.53 13.07
C VAL A 50 -11.56 -9.67 12.96
N ILE A 51 -11.99 -10.83 12.46
CA ILE A 51 -11.14 -11.96 12.12
C ILE A 51 -11.11 -12.07 10.60
N VAL A 52 -9.98 -11.77 9.99
CA VAL A 52 -9.78 -11.87 8.53
C VAL A 52 -9.55 -13.32 8.16
N LEU A 53 -10.35 -13.81 7.22
CA LEU A 53 -10.29 -15.17 6.68
C LEU A 53 -9.57 -15.19 5.33
N SER A 54 -9.62 -14.10 4.56
CA SER A 54 -8.89 -13.95 3.30
C SER A 54 -8.55 -12.48 2.97
N PRO A 55 -7.52 -12.24 2.14
CA PRO A 55 -6.55 -13.19 1.64
C PRO A 55 -5.55 -13.56 2.75
N GLU A 56 -5.05 -14.80 2.76
CA GLU A 56 -3.88 -15.17 3.56
C GLU A 56 -2.75 -14.19 3.20
N THR A 57 -2.42 -13.30 4.13
CA THR A 57 -1.43 -12.24 3.93
C THR A 57 -0.12 -12.70 4.54
N THR A 58 1.01 -12.32 3.95
CA THR A 58 2.33 -12.79 4.38
C THR A 58 2.74 -12.29 5.77
N LEU A 59 2.07 -11.27 6.31
CA LEU A 59 2.46 -10.58 7.54
C LEU A 59 1.26 -10.26 8.45
N GLY A 60 1.53 -10.23 9.76
CA GLY A 60 0.60 -9.72 10.77
C GLY A 60 -0.45 -10.71 11.26
N THR A 61 -1.20 -10.30 12.28
CA THR A 61 -2.30 -11.08 12.86
C THR A 61 -3.56 -11.03 12.00
N ASN A 62 -4.34 -12.11 11.97
CA ASN A 62 -5.66 -12.11 11.32
C ASN A 62 -6.75 -11.51 12.20
N ARG A 63 -6.45 -11.22 13.49
CA ARG A 63 -7.38 -10.56 14.41
C ARG A 63 -7.08 -9.07 14.50
N ILE A 64 -8.03 -8.26 14.05
CA ILE A 64 -7.95 -6.80 14.03
C ILE A 64 -8.83 -6.23 15.14
N ARG A 65 -8.21 -5.75 16.20
CA ARG A 65 -8.88 -5.11 17.34
C ARG A 65 -9.57 -3.82 16.92
N THR A 66 -10.55 -3.39 17.71
CA THR A 66 -11.14 -2.06 17.53
C THR A 66 -10.09 -0.99 17.76
N GLY A 67 -10.05 0.00 16.88
CA GLY A 67 -9.06 1.06 16.86
C GLY A 67 -9.67 2.43 16.62
N ILE A 68 -8.81 3.43 16.50
CA ILE A 68 -9.17 4.84 16.35
C ILE A 68 -8.58 5.40 15.06
N PRO A 69 -9.36 6.08 14.21
CA PRO A 69 -8.85 6.73 13.03
C PRO A 69 -7.68 7.66 13.34
N GLY A 70 -6.61 7.56 12.55
CA GLY A 70 -5.42 8.41 12.68
C GLY A 70 -4.39 7.92 13.70
N VAL A 71 -4.68 6.88 14.50
CA VAL A 71 -3.67 6.29 15.39
C VAL A 71 -2.95 5.14 14.70
N ARG A 72 -1.68 5.33 14.38
CA ARG A 72 -0.86 4.38 13.58
C ARG A 72 -0.81 2.98 14.19
N ASP A 73 -0.75 2.86 15.52
CA ASP A 73 -0.66 1.56 16.22
C ASP A 73 -1.91 0.68 16.10
N ASP A 74 -3.01 1.21 15.55
CA ASP A 74 -4.22 0.43 15.23
C ASP A 74 -4.27 -0.05 13.78
N ILE A 75 -3.29 0.36 12.97
CA ILE A 75 -3.15 -0.09 11.58
C ILE A 75 -2.23 -1.31 11.57
N ILE A 76 -2.74 -2.41 11.02
CA ILE A 76 -2.01 -3.66 10.87
C ILE A 76 -1.46 -3.73 9.45
N ASP A 77 -0.14 -3.66 9.34
CA ASP A 77 0.58 -3.88 8.09
C ASP A 77 0.48 -5.36 7.68
N LYS A 78 -0.02 -5.58 6.46
CA LYS A 78 -0.20 -6.90 5.84
C LYS A 78 0.82 -7.17 4.75
N GLY A 79 1.71 -6.23 4.45
CA GLY A 79 2.76 -6.36 3.46
C GLY A 79 2.21 -6.24 2.04
N ARG A 80 2.42 -7.26 1.22
CA ARG A 80 1.93 -7.32 -0.17
C ARG A 80 1.13 -8.59 -0.37
N PHE A 81 0.39 -8.63 -1.47
CA PHE A 81 -0.26 -9.86 -1.90
C PHE A 81 0.82 -10.87 -2.31
N PRO A 82 0.80 -12.11 -1.79
CA PRO A 82 1.87 -13.08 -2.00
C PRO A 82 2.23 -13.30 -3.47
N ASP A 83 1.21 -13.44 -4.33
CA ASP A 83 1.37 -13.72 -5.75
C ASP A 83 1.64 -12.45 -6.60
N HIS A 84 1.60 -11.28 -5.98
CA HIS A 84 1.77 -9.99 -6.65
C HIS A 84 2.77 -9.07 -5.94
N PRO A 85 4.01 -9.51 -5.64
CA PRO A 85 4.95 -8.71 -4.83
C PRO A 85 5.41 -7.40 -5.51
N HIS A 86 5.19 -7.27 -6.83
CA HIS A 86 5.60 -6.13 -7.65
C HIS A 86 4.49 -5.69 -8.63
N SER A 87 3.24 -5.99 -8.32
CA SER A 87 2.05 -5.62 -9.12
C SER A 87 0.83 -5.60 -8.21
N LEU A 88 -0.34 -5.18 -8.71
CA LEU A 88 -1.60 -5.45 -8.01
C LEU A 88 -2.35 -6.58 -8.73
N PRO A 89 -3.07 -7.45 -8.01
CA PRO A 89 -4.06 -8.30 -8.66
C PRO A 89 -5.17 -7.42 -9.27
N ASP A 90 -5.91 -7.98 -10.23
CA ASP A 90 -7.09 -7.32 -10.80
C ASP A 90 -8.21 -7.13 -9.77
N GLN A 91 -8.35 -8.11 -8.88
CA GLN A 91 -9.36 -8.12 -7.83
C GLN A 91 -8.81 -8.79 -6.58
N VAL A 92 -9.37 -8.41 -5.44
CA VAL A 92 -9.08 -9.06 -4.16
C VAL A 92 -10.37 -9.39 -3.43
N VAL A 93 -10.42 -10.59 -2.86
CA VAL A 93 -11.52 -11.03 -2.02
C VAL A 93 -11.12 -10.83 -0.57
N VAL A 94 -11.87 -9.99 0.14
CA VAL A 94 -11.76 -9.83 1.58
C VAL A 94 -12.92 -10.55 2.23
N GLU A 95 -12.59 -11.57 3.00
CA GLU A 95 -13.54 -12.33 3.80
C GLU A 95 -13.20 -12.14 5.27
N TRP A 96 -14.20 -11.84 6.08
CA TRP A 96 -14.01 -11.60 7.50
C TRP A 96 -15.20 -12.07 8.33
N GLN A 97 -14.91 -12.39 9.59
CA GLN A 97 -15.88 -12.76 10.59
C GLN A 97 -15.84 -11.76 11.74
N LEU A 98 -17.01 -11.38 12.26
CA LEU A 98 -17.09 -10.57 13.48
C LEU A 98 -16.89 -11.43 14.73
N ALA A 99 -16.24 -10.83 15.72
CA ALA A 99 -16.05 -11.42 17.03
C ALA A 99 -16.53 -10.47 18.12
N LYS A 100 -17.32 -11.01 19.05
CA LYS A 100 -17.64 -10.30 20.28
C LYS A 100 -16.38 -10.23 21.14
N LEU A 101 -16.10 -9.02 21.64
CA LEU A 101 -14.99 -8.75 22.55
C LEU A 101 -15.54 -8.63 23.98
N SER A 102 -15.16 -9.56 24.86
CA SER A 102 -15.51 -9.56 26.28
C SER A 102 -14.26 -9.60 27.17
N ASP A 103 -14.44 -9.37 28.46
CA ASP A 103 -13.38 -9.55 29.48
C ASP A 103 -12.08 -8.80 29.16
N CYS A 104 -12.23 -7.59 28.61
CA CYS A 104 -11.12 -6.76 28.18
C CYS A 104 -10.33 -6.22 29.37
N ARG A 105 -9.01 -6.44 29.36
CA ARG A 105 -8.10 -5.84 30.35
C ARG A 105 -8.12 -4.32 30.35
N ARG A 106 -8.32 -3.70 29.19
CA ARG A 106 -8.33 -2.25 29.02
C ARG A 106 -9.30 -1.82 27.93
N VAL A 107 -10.04 -0.74 28.21
CA VAL A 107 -10.98 -0.11 27.28
C VAL A 107 -10.71 1.39 27.30
N ASP A 108 -10.16 1.89 26.20
CA ASP A 108 -9.86 3.31 26.04
C ASP A 108 -10.90 3.96 25.12
N LYS A 109 -11.39 5.15 25.51
CA LYS A 109 -12.33 5.94 24.71
C LYS A 109 -11.62 7.16 24.16
N TYR A 110 -11.82 7.43 22.89
CA TYR A 110 -11.22 8.56 22.20
C TYR A 110 -12.29 9.35 21.45
N ASN A 111 -12.32 10.64 21.71
CA ASN A 111 -13.08 11.58 20.92
C ASN A 111 -12.26 11.90 19.67
N SER A 112 -12.82 11.61 18.50
CA SER A 112 -12.21 12.03 17.23
C SER A 112 -13.25 12.83 16.45
N ALA A 113 -12.86 14.04 16.06
CA ALA A 113 -13.67 14.87 15.20
C ALA A 113 -13.82 14.17 13.84
N VAL A 114 -15.06 14.06 13.36
CA VAL A 114 -15.30 13.54 12.01
C VAL A 114 -14.87 14.63 11.02
N PRO A 115 -13.97 14.35 10.06
CA PRO A 115 -13.57 15.35 9.09
C PRO A 115 -14.79 15.90 8.34
N LYS A 116 -14.95 17.22 8.32
CA LYS A 116 -16.01 17.98 7.63
C LYS A 116 -17.38 18.07 8.32
N THR A 117 -17.49 17.65 9.57
CA THR A 117 -18.69 17.85 10.40
C THR A 117 -18.27 18.29 11.80
N ASP A 118 -19.08 19.11 12.48
CA ASP A 118 -18.86 19.45 13.90
C ASP A 118 -19.18 18.27 14.86
N ASP A 119 -19.60 17.13 14.30
CA ASP A 119 -19.90 15.92 15.04
C ASP A 119 -18.63 15.24 15.57
N THR A 120 -18.63 14.98 16.87
CA THR A 120 -17.60 14.19 17.55
C THR A 120 -18.06 12.75 17.64
N LYS A 121 -17.31 11.84 16.99
CA LYS A 121 -17.54 10.39 17.14
C LYS A 121 -16.63 9.84 18.25
N ILE A 122 -17.22 9.07 19.15
CA ILE A 122 -16.49 8.34 20.18
C ILE A 122 -16.03 7.01 19.59
N TYR A 123 -14.72 6.80 19.55
CA TYR A 123 -14.11 5.53 19.17
C TYR A 123 -13.65 4.79 20.43
N ILE A 124 -13.82 3.47 20.44
CA ILE A 124 -13.47 2.62 21.58
C ILE A 124 -12.38 1.64 21.16
N ARG A 125 -11.21 1.75 21.78
CA ARG A 125 -10.13 0.78 21.65
C ARG A 125 -10.22 -0.23 22.79
N LYS A 126 -10.33 -1.51 22.46
CA LYS A 126 -10.40 -2.61 23.43
C LYS A 126 -9.15 -3.48 23.34
N LEU A 127 -8.48 -3.69 24.47
CA LEU A 127 -7.20 -4.42 24.55
C LEU A 127 -7.29 -5.60 25.53
N GLY A 128 -6.60 -6.69 25.19
CA GLY A 128 -6.51 -7.89 26.03
C GLY A 128 -7.87 -8.53 26.31
N CYS A 129 -8.73 -8.60 25.30
CA CYS A 129 -10.08 -9.18 25.41
C CYS A 129 -10.09 -10.68 25.07
N THR A 130 -11.12 -11.36 25.56
CA THR A 130 -11.60 -12.62 25.01
C THR A 130 -12.28 -12.36 23.66
N TRP A 131 -11.94 -13.18 22.66
CA TRP A 131 -12.51 -13.11 21.31
C TRP A 131 -13.47 -14.27 21.11
N THR A 132 -14.74 -13.96 20.94
CA THR A 132 -15.79 -14.96 20.68
C THR A 132 -16.32 -14.78 19.25
N PRO A 133 -15.88 -15.61 18.29
CA PRO A 133 -16.34 -15.51 16.90
C PRO A 133 -17.86 -15.71 16.80
N MET A 134 -18.50 -14.89 15.97
CA MET A 134 -19.94 -14.93 15.72
C MET A 134 -20.20 -15.73 14.44
N LYS A 135 -20.75 -16.94 14.57
CA LYS A 135 -20.87 -17.91 13.46
C LYS A 135 -21.76 -17.42 12.32
N ASP A 136 -22.75 -16.58 12.63
CA ASP A 136 -23.73 -16.00 11.73
C ASP A 136 -23.27 -14.66 11.10
N LYS A 137 -22.09 -14.15 11.48
CA LYS A 137 -21.56 -12.86 11.05
C LYS A 137 -20.26 -13.02 10.27
N VAL A 138 -20.34 -13.77 9.18
CA VAL A 138 -19.28 -13.94 8.19
C VAL A 138 -19.67 -13.19 6.93
N PHE A 139 -18.76 -12.36 6.44
CA PHE A 139 -18.99 -11.46 5.32
C PHE A 139 -17.88 -11.60 4.29
N ARG A 140 -18.23 -11.32 3.04
CA ARG A 140 -17.31 -11.40 1.91
C ARG A 140 -17.56 -10.23 0.98
N LYS A 141 -16.49 -9.55 0.59
CA LYS A 141 -16.54 -8.45 -0.40
C LYS A 141 -15.42 -8.61 -1.41
N VAL A 142 -15.76 -8.43 -2.68
CA VAL A 142 -14.79 -8.39 -3.77
C VAL A 142 -14.50 -6.93 -4.08
N PHE A 143 -13.22 -6.58 -4.12
CA PHE A 143 -12.76 -5.27 -4.52
C PHE A 143 -12.09 -5.36 -5.89
N ASP A 144 -12.57 -4.57 -6.84
CA ASP A 144 -11.90 -4.35 -8.11
C ASP A 144 -10.72 -3.39 -7.89
N LEU A 145 -9.51 -3.87 -8.16
CA LEU A 145 -8.29 -3.08 -8.03
C LEU A 145 -7.81 -2.53 -9.38
N LYS A 146 -8.51 -2.79 -10.50
CA LYS A 146 -8.18 -2.18 -11.81
C LYS A 146 -8.26 -0.65 -11.75
N GLU A 147 -9.24 -0.12 -11.03
CA GLU A 147 -9.33 1.32 -10.79
C GLU A 147 -8.17 1.83 -9.91
N ALA A 148 -7.77 1.06 -8.91
CA ALA A 148 -6.61 1.38 -8.08
C ALA A 148 -5.31 1.41 -8.92
N GLN A 149 -5.14 0.50 -9.86
CA GLN A 149 -4.00 0.46 -10.80
C GLN A 149 -3.93 1.71 -11.70
N LYS A 150 -5.08 2.33 -12.02
CA LYS A 150 -5.13 3.57 -12.84
C LYS A 150 -4.86 4.85 -12.04
N SER A 151 -4.84 4.76 -10.71
CA SER A 151 -4.67 5.92 -9.83
C SER A 151 -3.30 6.57 -9.96
N GLU A 152 -3.21 7.86 -9.63
CA GLU A 152 -1.93 8.59 -9.61
C GLU A 152 -0.95 8.00 -8.60
N LEU A 153 -1.47 7.44 -7.49
CA LEU A 153 -0.67 6.74 -6.49
C LEU A 153 0.01 5.51 -7.09
N ALA A 154 -0.71 4.73 -7.91
CA ALA A 154 -0.17 3.56 -8.58
C ALA A 154 0.86 3.93 -9.66
N LYS A 155 0.59 4.98 -10.45
CA LYS A 155 1.54 5.45 -11.49
C LYS A 155 2.89 5.85 -10.92
N ARG A 156 2.88 6.43 -9.71
CA ARG A 156 4.09 6.93 -9.04
C ARG A 156 4.73 5.92 -8.10
N ALA A 157 4.10 4.77 -7.87
CA ALA A 157 4.61 3.75 -6.97
C ALA A 157 5.92 3.16 -7.49
N GLY A 158 6.94 3.10 -6.62
CA GLY A 158 8.29 2.66 -6.97
C GLY A 158 9.23 3.77 -7.42
N GLU A 159 8.71 4.96 -7.77
CA GLU A 159 9.52 6.11 -8.17
C GLU A 159 10.51 6.49 -7.06
N ARG A 160 11.78 6.63 -7.43
CA ARG A 160 12.83 7.10 -6.53
C ARG A 160 12.62 8.58 -6.24
N ILE A 161 12.71 8.95 -4.97
CA ILE A 161 12.69 10.34 -4.48
C ILE A 161 14.06 10.68 -3.88
N ARG A 162 14.14 11.81 -3.15
CA ARG A 162 15.38 12.26 -2.51
C ARG A 162 15.94 11.21 -1.55
N PHE A 163 17.27 11.16 -1.46
CA PHE A 163 18.02 10.29 -0.56
C PHE A 163 17.82 8.78 -0.77
N GLY A 164 17.35 8.32 -1.93
CA GLY A 164 17.23 6.88 -2.21
C GLY A 164 15.90 6.25 -1.79
N SER A 165 15.09 6.96 -1.00
CA SER A 165 13.70 6.59 -0.72
C SER A 165 12.88 6.41 -2.00
N LYS A 166 11.80 5.63 -1.92
CA LYS A 166 10.87 5.41 -3.02
C LYS A 166 9.44 5.73 -2.60
N ARG A 167 8.59 6.11 -3.55
CA ARG A 167 7.15 6.24 -3.30
C ARG A 167 6.52 4.86 -3.14
N VAL A 168 5.69 4.70 -2.12
CA VAL A 168 4.93 3.48 -1.84
C VAL A 168 3.46 3.83 -1.87
N MET A 169 2.69 3.09 -2.66
CA MET A 169 1.23 3.14 -2.63
C MET A 169 0.71 2.34 -1.43
N THR A 170 -0.26 2.88 -0.70
CA THR A 170 -0.94 2.17 0.38
C THR A 170 -2.34 1.77 -0.06
N ILE A 171 -2.70 0.52 0.20
CA ILE A 171 -4.06 -0.01 0.04
C ILE A 171 -4.56 -0.37 1.43
N MET A 172 -5.52 0.39 1.96
CA MET A 172 -6.03 0.23 3.31
C MET A 172 -7.46 -0.33 3.28
N PHE A 173 -7.68 -1.48 3.91
CA PHE A 173 -9.01 -2.01 4.17
C PHE A 173 -9.48 -1.56 5.54
N ILE A 174 -10.59 -0.82 5.58
CA ILE A 174 -11.16 -0.27 6.80
C ILE A 174 -12.45 -1.00 7.11
N PHE A 175 -12.43 -1.78 8.18
CA PHE A 175 -13.61 -2.49 8.66
C PHE A 175 -14.44 -1.58 9.57
N ARG A 176 -15.76 -1.64 9.38
CA ARG A 176 -16.78 -1.00 10.21
C ARG A 176 -17.92 -1.99 10.35
N ASP A 177 -17.81 -2.85 11.35
CA ASP A 177 -18.77 -3.92 11.61
C ASP A 177 -19.00 -4.80 10.36
N GLU A 178 -20.20 -4.76 9.79
CA GLU A 178 -20.60 -5.58 8.64
C GLU A 178 -20.09 -5.05 7.29
N GLU A 179 -19.36 -3.93 7.29
CA GLU A 179 -18.84 -3.30 6.08
C GLU A 179 -17.32 -3.22 6.07
N VAL A 180 -16.76 -3.24 4.86
CA VAL A 180 -15.35 -2.95 4.60
C VAL A 180 -15.21 -1.96 3.44
N GLU A 181 -14.42 -0.92 3.67
CA GLU A 181 -14.08 0.14 2.72
C GLU A 181 -12.63 -0.01 2.25
N LEU A 182 -12.36 0.27 0.98
CA LEU A 182 -11.02 0.37 0.43
C LEU A 182 -10.60 1.84 0.36
N ARG A 183 -9.45 2.19 0.93
CA ARG A 183 -8.83 3.51 0.75
C ARG A 183 -7.44 3.40 0.17
N LEU A 184 -7.12 4.30 -0.74
CA LEU A 184 -5.80 4.42 -1.35
C LEU A 184 -5.06 5.61 -0.73
N GLY A 185 -3.76 5.42 -0.48
CA GLY A 185 -2.88 6.47 0.03
C GLY A 185 -1.47 6.32 -0.53
N GLY A 186 -0.55 7.15 -0.05
CA GLY A 186 0.86 7.01 -0.41
C GLY A 186 1.79 7.64 0.61
N PHE A 187 2.98 7.07 0.73
CA PHE A 187 4.05 7.56 1.60
C PHE A 187 5.43 7.34 0.94
N ALA A 188 6.47 7.87 1.56
CA ALA A 188 7.86 7.64 1.17
C ALA A 188 8.47 6.51 2.00
N SER A 189 9.06 5.51 1.36
CA SER A 189 9.86 4.49 2.05
C SER A 189 11.08 5.13 2.70
N ASN A 190 11.61 4.52 3.75
CA ASN A 190 12.93 4.89 4.26
C ASN A 190 14.01 4.54 3.23
N SER A 191 15.12 5.28 3.23
CA SER A 191 16.21 5.17 2.25
C SER A 191 17.12 3.95 2.43
N LEU A 192 16.89 3.12 3.44
CA LEU A 192 17.81 2.07 3.91
C LEU A 192 17.35 0.63 3.57
N SER A 193 16.38 0.43 2.68
CA SER A 193 15.92 -0.90 2.25
C SER A 193 16.63 -1.40 1.00
#